data_AF-A0A0F6MR28-F1
#
_entry.id   AF-A0A0F6MR28-F1
#
_cell.length_a   1.000
_cell.length_b   1.000
_cell.length_c   1.000
_cell.angle_alpha   90.00
_cell.angle_beta   90.00
_cell.angle_gamma   90.00
#
_symmetry.space_group_name_H-M   'P 1'
#
loop_
_entity.id
_entity.type
_entity.pdbx_description
1 polymer ?
#
loop_
_entity_poly.entity_id
_entity_poly.type
_entity_poly.pdbx_seq_one_letter_code
_entity_poly.pdbx_strand_id
1 'polypeptide(L)'
;MGIIGRFLKVAKEDKFNVVTAETRKGFDEEALLYASAGDDSVPCDNDRLILIKAGNTGEKAAVGSLNESQGAKPGEKILYSRDKNGKVVATIKMLNSGNIEIELKGDCKIKTEGNIELNGSDFGGLIKIEELKMQLQKNMAILNGILGTLKAPIPEPGNGAPSAFQAALITAIGTMQTGDFSNIENKKVKHGGG
;
A
#
# COMPACT_ATOMS: atom_id res chain seq x y z
N MET A 1 -27.94 31.89 -12.64
CA MET A 1 -27.69 32.19 -11.21
C MET A 1 -27.64 30.87 -10.46
N GLY A 2 -26.64 30.65 -9.62
CA GLY A 2 -26.52 29.43 -8.80
C GLY A 2 -27.28 29.54 -7.48
N ILE A 3 -27.65 28.41 -6.89
CA ILE A 3 -28.33 28.29 -5.59
C ILE A 3 -27.49 27.35 -4.72
N ILE A 4 -27.42 27.62 -3.42
CA ILE A 4 -26.78 26.72 -2.47
C ILE A 4 -27.84 25.78 -1.89
N GLY A 5 -27.59 24.48 -1.96
CA GLY A 5 -28.44 23.44 -1.35
C GLY A 5 -27.69 22.65 -0.30
N ARG A 6 -28.41 22.06 0.66
CA ARG A 6 -27.87 21.09 1.63
C ARG A 6 -28.08 19.69 1.09
N PHE A 7 -27.01 18.92 0.91
CA PHE A 7 -27.08 17.54 0.44
C PHE A 7 -27.84 16.66 1.45
N LEU A 8 -28.77 15.85 0.93
CA LEU A 8 -29.58 14.91 1.70
C LEU A 8 -29.24 13.45 1.38
N LYS A 9 -29.15 13.12 0.09
CA LYS A 9 -28.90 11.75 -0.39
C LYS A 9 -28.41 11.75 -1.83
N VAL A 10 -27.81 10.65 -2.23
CA VAL A 10 -27.48 10.31 -3.61
C VAL A 10 -28.31 9.11 -4.06
N ALA A 11 -28.75 9.11 -5.31
CA ALA A 11 -29.27 7.94 -6.01
C ALA A 11 -28.45 7.71 -7.28
N LYS A 12 -28.37 6.45 -7.73
CA LYS A 12 -27.87 6.12 -9.06
C LYS A 12 -29.06 5.99 -10.00
N GLU A 13 -29.11 6.85 -11.01
CA GLU A 13 -30.08 6.75 -12.10
C GLU A 13 -29.32 6.44 -13.39
N ASP A 14 -29.66 5.29 -13.99
CA ASP A 14 -28.91 4.66 -15.07
C ASP A 14 -27.40 4.52 -14.77
N LYS A 15 -26.61 5.50 -15.25
CA LYS A 15 -25.14 5.55 -15.17
C LYS A 15 -24.63 6.78 -14.42
N PHE A 16 -25.51 7.62 -13.89
CA PHE A 16 -25.16 8.91 -13.30
C PHE A 16 -25.54 8.98 -11.83
N ASN A 17 -24.77 9.77 -11.07
CA ASN A 17 -25.10 10.13 -9.70
C ASN A 17 -26.07 11.32 -9.72
N VAL A 18 -27.28 11.12 -9.20
CA VAL A 18 -28.27 12.18 -8.96
C VAL A 18 -28.27 12.50 -7.47
N VAL A 19 -28.10 13.78 -7.14
CA VAL A 19 -28.12 14.26 -5.75
C VAL A 19 -29.45 14.94 -5.46
N THR A 20 -30.01 14.64 -4.29
CA THR A 20 -31.13 15.40 -3.73
C THR A 20 -30.58 16.41 -2.73
N ALA A 21 -30.91 17.68 -2.91
CA ALA A 21 -30.48 18.75 -2.02
C ALA A 21 -31.66 19.64 -1.59
N GLU A 22 -31.72 19.97 -0.30
CA GLU A 22 -32.68 20.94 0.24
C GLU A 22 -32.21 22.36 -0.07
N THR A 23 -32.92 23.12 -0.90
CA THR A 23 -32.55 24.50 -1.27
C THR A 23 -33.22 25.55 -0.38
N ARG A 24 -34.31 25.17 0.28
CA ARG A 24 -35.00 25.92 1.34
C ARG A 24 -35.80 24.93 2.18
N LYS A 25 -36.16 25.32 3.41
CA LYS A 25 -36.84 24.44 4.38
C LYS A 25 -38.02 23.68 3.75
N GLY A 26 -37.89 22.35 3.66
CA GLY A 26 -38.92 21.46 3.12
C GLY A 26 -39.08 21.49 1.59
N PHE A 27 -38.08 21.99 0.85
CA PHE A 27 -38.07 21.99 -0.61
C PHE A 27 -36.78 21.37 -1.13
N ASP A 28 -36.94 20.21 -1.75
CA ASP A 28 -35.86 19.38 -2.27
C ASP A 28 -35.79 19.51 -3.79
N GLU A 29 -34.57 19.64 -4.31
CA GLU A 29 -34.28 19.63 -5.74
C GLU A 29 -33.34 18.46 -6.07
N GLU A 30 -33.60 17.83 -7.21
CA GLU A 30 -32.71 16.81 -7.79
C GLU A 30 -31.80 17.44 -8.83
N ALA A 31 -30.55 17.02 -8.83
CA ALA A 31 -29.55 17.50 -9.77
C ALA A 31 -28.56 16.40 -10.13
N LEU A 32 -28.11 16.38 -11.37
CA LEU A 32 -26.98 15.53 -11.77
C LEU A 32 -25.70 16.06 -11.13
N LEU A 33 -24.88 15.17 -10.56
CA LEU A 33 -23.58 15.51 -9.99
C LEU A 33 -22.52 15.56 -11.10
N TYR A 34 -21.97 16.75 -11.33
CA TYR A 34 -20.86 16.98 -12.24
C TYR A 34 -19.57 17.14 -11.42
N ALA A 35 -18.69 16.15 -11.53
CA ALA A 35 -17.36 16.16 -10.96
C ALA A 35 -16.29 16.40 -12.05
N SER A 36 -15.04 16.57 -11.63
CA SER A 36 -13.91 16.59 -12.57
C SER A 36 -13.80 15.23 -13.29
N ALA A 37 -13.29 15.23 -14.52
CA ALA A 37 -13.07 13.98 -15.25
C ALA A 37 -12.14 13.04 -14.45
N GLY A 38 -12.57 11.78 -14.29
CA GLY A 38 -11.83 10.77 -13.50
C GLY A 38 -12.07 10.85 -11.99
N ASP A 39 -12.96 11.72 -11.52
CA ASP A 39 -13.33 11.86 -10.10
C ASP A 39 -14.77 11.36 -9.87
N ASP A 40 -14.93 10.36 -8.99
CA ASP A 40 -16.23 9.85 -8.53
C ASP A 40 -16.36 10.12 -7.03
N SER A 41 -16.59 11.40 -6.70
CA SER A 41 -16.66 11.90 -5.32
C SER A 41 -18.07 12.36 -5.00
N VAL A 42 -18.81 11.51 -4.28
CA VAL A 42 -20.15 11.84 -3.78
C VAL A 42 -20.05 12.64 -2.47
N PRO A 43 -20.85 13.72 -2.31
CA PRO A 43 -20.93 14.47 -1.05
C PRO A 43 -21.37 13.61 0.15
N CYS A 44 -20.99 14.03 1.35
CA CYS A 44 -21.51 13.48 2.61
C CYS A 44 -22.78 14.20 3.05
N ASP A 45 -23.58 13.54 3.88
CA ASP A 45 -24.78 14.13 4.50
C ASP A 45 -24.50 15.52 5.06
N ASN A 46 -25.36 16.49 4.72
CA ASN A 46 -25.27 17.90 5.08
C ASN A 46 -24.17 18.73 4.43
N ASP A 47 -23.37 18.18 3.50
CA ASP A 47 -22.49 19.00 2.67
C ASP A 47 -23.30 20.06 1.91
N ARG A 48 -22.71 21.24 1.71
CA ARG A 48 -23.35 22.29 0.91
C ARG A 48 -22.94 22.18 -0.54
N LEU A 49 -23.91 22.16 -1.44
CA LEU A 49 -23.70 22.04 -2.88
C LEU A 49 -24.01 23.34 -3.58
N ILE A 50 -23.26 23.64 -4.64
CA ILE A 50 -23.61 24.68 -5.60
C ILE A 50 -24.42 24.02 -6.73
N LEU A 51 -25.69 24.41 -6.82
CA LEU A 51 -26.58 24.01 -7.90
C LEU A 51 -26.66 25.12 -8.93
N ILE A 52 -26.45 24.78 -10.20
CA ILE A 52 -26.63 25.71 -11.32
C ILE A 52 -27.74 25.22 -12.25
N LYS A 53 -28.35 26.13 -13.01
CA LYS A 53 -29.27 25.75 -14.08
C LYS A 53 -28.50 25.04 -15.19
N ALA A 54 -28.92 23.84 -15.56
CA ALA A 54 -28.43 23.11 -16.71
C ALA A 54 -29.36 23.42 -17.90
N GLY A 55 -28.83 24.10 -18.93
CA GLY A 55 -29.59 24.43 -20.13
C GLY A 55 -30.84 25.28 -19.90
N ASN A 56 -31.85 25.11 -20.77
CA ASN A 56 -33.08 25.91 -20.79
C ASN A 56 -34.31 25.19 -20.22
N THR A 57 -34.21 23.91 -19.90
CA THR A 57 -35.33 23.04 -19.50
C THR A 57 -35.76 23.19 -18.04
N GLY A 58 -34.99 23.90 -17.23
CA GLY A 58 -35.23 24.06 -15.79
C GLY A 58 -34.45 23.07 -14.92
N GLU A 59 -33.78 22.10 -15.55
CA GLU A 59 -32.88 21.15 -14.91
C GLU A 59 -31.73 21.83 -14.15
N LYS A 60 -31.19 21.08 -13.18
CA LYS A 60 -30.09 21.52 -12.31
C LYS A 60 -28.91 20.57 -12.40
N ALA A 61 -27.73 21.14 -12.25
CA ALA A 61 -26.47 20.42 -12.08
C ALA A 61 -25.84 20.82 -10.75
N ALA A 62 -25.41 19.83 -9.97
CA ALA A 62 -24.54 20.03 -8.82
C ALA A 62 -23.09 20.05 -9.32
N VAL A 63 -22.42 21.20 -9.23
CA VAL A 63 -21.09 21.42 -9.85
C VAL A 63 -19.97 21.58 -8.83
N GLY A 64 -20.26 21.35 -7.56
CA GLY A 64 -19.25 21.35 -6.51
C GLY A 64 -19.87 21.29 -5.12
N SER A 65 -19.09 20.76 -4.18
CA SER A 65 -19.37 20.84 -2.75
C SER A 65 -18.48 21.90 -2.10
N LEU A 66 -19.04 22.65 -1.16
CA LEU A 66 -18.27 23.49 -0.27
C LEU A 66 -17.61 22.59 0.77
N ASN A 67 -16.29 22.53 0.74
CA ASN A 67 -15.50 21.69 1.62
C ASN A 67 -14.64 22.53 2.56
N GLU A 68 -14.43 22.04 3.77
CA GLU A 68 -13.41 22.58 4.66
C GLU A 68 -12.02 22.28 4.13
N SER A 69 -11.13 23.27 4.19
CA SER A 69 -9.73 23.08 3.78
C SER A 69 -9.03 22.07 4.70
N GLN A 70 -8.24 21.19 4.09
CA GLN A 70 -7.38 20.25 4.81
C GLN A 70 -5.95 20.78 5.02
N GLY A 71 -5.74 22.09 4.85
CA GLY A 71 -4.46 22.76 5.12
C GLY A 71 -3.48 22.78 3.94
N ALA A 72 -3.94 22.55 2.71
CA ALA A 72 -3.10 22.65 1.52
C ALA A 72 -2.53 24.08 1.36
N LYS A 73 -1.22 24.19 1.17
CA LYS A 73 -0.52 25.44 0.84
C LYS A 73 -0.52 25.68 -0.67
N PRO A 74 -0.15 26.88 -1.15
CA PRO A 74 0.02 27.11 -2.58
C PRO A 74 0.95 26.08 -3.24
N GLY A 75 0.48 25.49 -4.35
CA GLY A 75 1.18 24.43 -5.08
C GLY A 75 0.97 23.01 -4.54
N GLU A 76 0.27 22.84 -3.41
CA GLU A 76 -0.05 21.53 -2.85
C GLU A 76 -1.44 21.06 -3.30
N LYS A 77 -1.65 19.75 -3.29
CA LYS A 77 -2.97 19.14 -3.48
C LYS A 77 -3.18 18.03 -2.47
N ILE A 78 -4.30 18.12 -1.76
CA ILE A 78 -4.70 17.11 -0.77
C ILE A 78 -6.00 16.46 -1.25
N LEU A 79 -5.93 15.15 -1.46
CA LEU A 79 -7.09 14.29 -1.66
C LEU A 79 -7.39 13.60 -0.33
N TYR A 80 -8.67 13.46 0.01
CA TYR A 80 -9.07 12.86 1.27
C TYR A 80 -10.43 12.20 1.17
N SER A 81 -10.65 11.20 2.03
CA SER A 81 -11.94 10.54 2.20
C SER A 81 -12.48 10.82 3.60
N ARG A 82 -13.81 10.82 3.72
CA ARG A 82 -14.53 11.04 4.98
C ARG A 82 -15.39 9.82 5.31
N ASP A 83 -15.63 9.60 6.59
CA ASP A 83 -16.66 8.65 7.06
C ASP A 83 -18.07 9.25 6.90
N LYS A 84 -19.09 8.46 7.26
CA LYS A 84 -20.51 8.89 7.21
C LYS A 84 -20.84 10.13 8.05
N ASN A 85 -19.98 10.50 9.00
CA ASN A 85 -20.15 11.67 9.84
C ASN A 85 -19.34 12.87 9.33
N GLY A 86 -18.72 12.75 8.15
CA GLY A 86 -17.88 13.80 7.57
C GLY A 86 -16.46 13.88 8.16
N LYS A 87 -16.04 12.92 9.00
CA LYS A 87 -14.69 12.94 9.58
C LYS A 87 -13.67 12.36 8.61
N VAL A 88 -12.54 13.04 8.42
CA VAL A 88 -11.45 12.55 7.55
C VAL A 88 -10.86 11.24 8.09
N VAL A 89 -10.71 10.25 7.21
CA VAL A 89 -10.22 8.90 7.54
C VAL A 89 -8.99 8.45 6.74
N ALA A 90 -8.77 9.01 5.54
CA ALA A 90 -7.54 8.81 4.78
C ALA A 90 -7.21 10.05 3.94
N THR A 91 -5.92 10.32 3.74
CA THR A 91 -5.43 11.41 2.91
C THR A 91 -4.28 10.98 2.00
N ILE A 92 -4.22 11.61 0.82
CA ILE A 92 -3.06 11.61 -0.08
C ILE A 92 -2.67 13.09 -0.26
N LYS A 93 -1.51 13.47 0.25
CA LYS A 93 -0.98 14.84 0.17
C LYS A 93 0.15 14.87 -0.84
N MET A 94 -0.04 15.62 -1.92
CA MET A 94 1.01 15.99 -2.86
C MET A 94 1.56 17.34 -2.43
N LEU A 95 2.76 17.33 -1.85
CA LEU A 95 3.39 18.51 -1.24
C LEU A 95 4.25 19.28 -2.25
N ASN A 96 4.40 20.58 -2.02
CA ASN A 96 5.21 21.45 -2.87
C ASN A 96 6.72 21.21 -2.75
N SER A 97 7.16 20.36 -1.82
CA SER A 97 8.53 19.83 -1.70
C SER A 97 8.83 18.70 -2.69
N GLY A 98 7.82 18.21 -3.43
CA GLY A 98 7.92 17.02 -4.27
C GLY A 98 7.63 15.70 -3.53
N ASN A 99 7.36 15.75 -2.23
CA ASN A 99 6.98 14.58 -1.45
C ASN A 99 5.50 14.23 -1.65
N ILE A 100 5.19 12.93 -1.57
CA ILE A 100 3.83 12.43 -1.42
C ILE A 100 3.72 11.76 -0.05
N GLU A 101 2.72 12.17 0.74
CA GLU A 101 2.39 11.55 2.02
C GLU A 101 1.02 10.87 1.91
N ILE A 102 0.94 9.62 2.37
CA ILE A 102 -0.30 8.86 2.42
C ILE A 102 -0.58 8.51 3.89
N GLU A 103 -1.66 9.06 4.45
CA GLU A 103 -2.06 8.84 5.84
C GLU A 103 -3.39 8.10 5.90
N LEU A 104 -3.44 7.04 6.69
CA LEU A 104 -4.58 6.13 6.76
C LEU A 104 -4.66 5.45 8.12
N LYS A 105 -5.89 5.19 8.56
CA LYS A 105 -6.18 4.43 9.79
C LYS A 105 -6.34 2.93 9.57
N GLY A 106 -6.50 2.51 8.31
CA GLY A 106 -6.70 1.11 7.92
C GLY A 106 -5.49 0.54 7.17
N ASP A 107 -5.71 -0.45 6.31
CA ASP A 107 -4.66 -1.01 5.44
C ASP A 107 -4.41 -0.14 4.22
N CYS A 108 -3.16 -0.08 3.75
CA CYS A 108 -2.83 0.34 2.39
C CYS A 108 -2.63 -0.90 1.51
N LYS A 109 -3.43 -1.04 0.45
CA LYS A 109 -3.38 -2.21 -0.47
C LYS A 109 -3.06 -1.73 -1.88
N ILE A 110 -1.92 -2.17 -2.42
CA ILE A 110 -1.52 -1.93 -3.80
C ILE A 110 -1.72 -3.23 -4.57
N LYS A 111 -2.55 -3.19 -5.63
CA LYS A 111 -2.80 -4.32 -6.53
C LYS A 111 -2.43 -3.88 -7.95
N THR A 112 -1.59 -4.65 -8.60
CA THR A 112 -1.14 -4.39 -9.97
C THR A 112 -0.92 -5.72 -10.68
N GLU A 113 -1.20 -5.76 -11.98
CA GLU A 113 -0.84 -6.90 -12.84
C GLU A 113 0.66 -6.87 -13.20
N GLY A 114 1.28 -5.70 -13.12
CA GLY A 114 2.71 -5.50 -13.32
C GLY A 114 3.51 -5.57 -12.02
N ASN A 115 4.69 -4.94 -12.04
CA ASN A 115 5.57 -4.89 -10.87
C ASN A 115 5.33 -3.65 -10.01
N ILE A 116 5.63 -3.77 -8.71
CA ILE A 116 5.81 -2.64 -7.80
C ILE A 116 7.31 -2.47 -7.59
N GLU A 117 7.85 -1.32 -8.00
CA GLU A 117 9.25 -0.98 -7.78
C GLU A 117 9.40 -0.09 -6.54
N LEU A 118 10.29 -0.46 -5.62
CA LEU A 118 10.55 0.28 -4.39
C LEU A 118 12.03 0.69 -4.37
N ASN A 119 12.30 1.96 -4.69
CA ASN A 119 13.65 2.50 -4.90
C ASN A 119 14.48 1.71 -5.94
N GLY A 120 13.83 1.41 -7.07
CA GLY A 120 14.38 0.69 -8.22
C GLY A 120 13.89 -0.76 -8.31
N SER A 121 14.37 -1.45 -9.34
CA SER A 121 14.09 -2.88 -9.60
C SER A 121 15.19 -3.82 -9.11
N ASP A 122 16.31 -3.26 -8.64
CA ASP A 122 17.42 -4.03 -8.08
C ASP A 122 17.02 -4.73 -6.77
N PHE A 123 17.77 -5.79 -6.42
CA PHE A 123 17.73 -6.41 -5.09
C PHE A 123 16.40 -7.04 -4.65
N GLY A 124 15.43 -7.26 -5.53
CA GLY A 124 14.19 -7.97 -5.19
C GLY A 124 13.26 -7.18 -4.24
N GLY A 125 13.41 -5.85 -4.19
CA GLY A 125 12.59 -4.99 -3.33
C GLY A 125 13.17 -4.87 -1.92
N LEU A 126 12.53 -5.47 -0.92
CA LEU A 126 12.91 -5.30 0.50
C LEU A 126 14.13 -6.14 0.89
N ILE A 127 14.19 -7.39 0.39
CA ILE A 127 15.23 -8.36 0.72
C ILE A 127 15.99 -8.69 -0.56
N LYS A 128 17.32 -8.62 -0.49
CA LYS A 128 18.26 -9.11 -1.51
C LYS A 128 18.12 -10.61 -1.66
N ILE A 129 17.12 -11.04 -2.44
CA ILE A 129 16.73 -12.45 -2.52
C ILE A 129 17.86 -13.36 -3.03
N GLU A 130 18.68 -12.87 -3.95
CA GLU A 130 19.81 -13.62 -4.48
C GLU A 130 20.94 -13.79 -3.44
N GLU A 131 21.18 -12.76 -2.62
CA GLU A 131 22.11 -12.87 -1.48
C GLU A 131 21.58 -13.88 -0.45
N LEU A 132 20.29 -13.79 -0.11
CA LEU A 132 19.66 -14.73 0.83
C LEU A 132 19.77 -16.18 0.33
N LYS A 133 19.49 -16.44 -0.95
CA LYS A 133 19.64 -17.78 -1.55
C LYS A 133 21.07 -18.28 -1.45
N MET A 134 22.06 -17.44 -1.77
CA MET A 134 23.48 -17.80 -1.67
C MET A 134 23.88 -18.17 -0.24
N GLN A 135 23.43 -17.40 0.75
CA GLN A 135 23.77 -17.64 2.16
C GLN A 135 23.04 -18.88 2.73
N LEU A 136 21.81 -19.16 2.27
CA LEU A 136 21.11 -20.41 2.58
C LEU A 136 21.81 -21.64 1.97
N GLN A 137 22.33 -21.53 0.74
CA GLN A 137 23.06 -22.63 0.09
C GLN A 137 24.30 -23.05 0.88
N LYS A 138 25.00 -22.09 1.51
CA LYS A 138 26.14 -22.40 2.40
C LYS A 138 25.73 -23.29 3.58
N ASN A 139 24.60 -22.99 4.22
CA ASN A 139 24.07 -23.83 5.29
C ASN A 139 23.61 -25.20 4.79
N MET A 140 23.02 -25.27 3.59
CA MET A 140 22.65 -26.55 2.97
C MET A 140 23.87 -27.43 2.68
N ALA A 141 25.00 -26.84 2.27
CA ALA A 141 26.23 -27.58 2.03
C ALA A 141 26.75 -28.25 3.32
N ILE A 142 26.75 -27.52 4.44
CA ILE A 142 27.13 -28.08 5.76
C ILE A 142 26.20 -29.22 6.15
N LEU A 143 24.87 -29.02 6.02
CA LEU A 143 23.89 -30.05 6.35
C LEU A 143 24.08 -31.32 5.49
N ASN A 144 24.36 -31.15 4.20
CA ASN A 144 24.62 -32.25 3.30
C ASN A 144 25.91 -32.99 3.65
N GLY A 145 26.97 -32.28 4.08
CA GLY A 145 28.21 -32.89 4.57
C GLY A 145 27.99 -33.74 5.83
N ILE A 146 27.22 -33.23 6.79
CA ILE A 146 26.82 -33.97 7.99
C ILE A 146 26.02 -35.22 7.60
N LEU A 147 24.99 -35.07 6.77
CA LEU A 147 24.13 -36.17 6.35
C LEU A 147 24.90 -37.24 5.56
N GLY A 148 25.83 -36.83 4.71
CA GLY A 148 26.71 -37.74 3.97
C GLY A 148 27.57 -38.57 4.91
N THR A 149 28.15 -37.94 5.93
CA THR A 149 28.97 -38.62 6.94
C THR A 149 28.13 -39.63 7.75
N LEU A 150 26.90 -39.27 8.13
CA LEU A 150 26.00 -40.14 8.88
C LEU A 150 25.49 -41.36 8.08
N LYS A 151 25.43 -41.25 6.75
CA LYS A 151 24.98 -42.34 5.87
C LYS A 151 26.09 -43.35 5.55
N ALA A 152 27.35 -42.95 5.67
CA ALA A 152 28.48 -43.82 5.35
C ALA A 152 28.82 -44.74 6.53
N PRO A 153 28.94 -46.07 6.33
CA PRO A 153 29.48 -46.94 7.36
C PRO A 153 30.97 -46.63 7.56
N ILE A 154 31.32 -46.13 8.75
CA ILE A 154 32.70 -45.76 9.12
C ILE A 154 33.19 -46.69 10.23
N PRO A 155 34.17 -47.57 9.96
CA PRO A 155 34.75 -48.46 10.96
C PRO A 155 35.51 -47.67 12.04
N GLU A 156 35.26 -47.99 13.30
CA GLU A 156 35.94 -47.36 14.45
C GLU A 156 37.10 -48.24 14.94
N PRO A 157 38.31 -47.68 15.19
CA PRO A 157 39.51 -48.46 15.48
C PRO A 157 39.58 -49.13 16.87
N GLY A 158 38.58 -48.96 17.74
CA GLY A 158 38.55 -49.58 19.08
C GLY A 158 39.68 -49.13 20.03
N ASN A 159 39.73 -49.68 21.25
CA ASN A 159 40.84 -49.53 22.21
C ASN A 159 41.30 -48.08 22.53
N GLY A 160 40.39 -47.10 22.54
CA GLY A 160 40.72 -45.71 22.90
C GLY A 160 41.48 -44.92 21.83
N ALA A 161 41.60 -45.45 20.61
CA ALA A 161 42.15 -44.71 19.46
C ALA A 161 41.21 -43.56 19.02
N PRO A 162 41.74 -42.52 18.33
CA PRO A 162 40.93 -41.40 17.84
C PRO A 162 39.76 -41.84 16.94
N SER A 163 38.60 -41.20 17.07
CA SER A 163 37.39 -41.58 16.33
C SER A 163 37.55 -41.32 14.83
N ALA A 164 37.35 -42.38 14.04
CA ALA A 164 37.36 -42.30 12.59
C ALA A 164 36.14 -41.52 12.07
N PHE A 165 34.98 -41.67 12.72
CA PHE A 165 33.79 -40.89 12.41
C PHE A 165 34.01 -39.39 12.64
N GLN A 166 34.61 -39.01 13.77
CA GLN A 166 34.91 -37.60 14.06
C GLN A 166 35.86 -37.00 13.01
N ALA A 167 36.90 -37.73 12.61
CA ALA A 167 37.82 -37.28 11.56
C ALA A 167 37.13 -37.12 10.20
N ALA A 168 36.27 -38.07 9.83
CA ALA A 168 35.47 -38.00 8.61
C ALA A 168 34.52 -36.80 8.62
N LEU A 169 33.84 -36.55 9.76
CA LEU A 169 32.94 -35.42 9.93
C LEU A 169 33.70 -34.09 9.81
N ILE A 170 34.82 -33.94 10.52
CA ILE A 170 35.66 -32.73 10.44
C ILE A 170 36.15 -32.52 9.01
N THR A 171 36.51 -33.57 8.29
CA THR A 171 36.92 -33.45 6.89
C THR A 171 35.76 -33.02 5.99
N ALA A 172 34.56 -33.56 6.21
CA ALA A 172 33.39 -33.28 5.39
C ALA A 172 32.89 -31.83 5.50
N ILE A 173 33.03 -31.18 6.67
CA ILE A 173 32.50 -29.83 6.90
C ILE A 173 33.54 -28.78 7.30
N GLY A 174 34.76 -29.18 7.65
CA GLY A 174 35.74 -28.30 8.30
C GLY A 174 36.22 -27.12 7.45
N THR A 175 36.07 -27.19 6.13
CA THR A 175 36.40 -26.09 5.21
C THR A 175 35.17 -25.29 4.76
N MET A 176 33.96 -25.69 5.17
CA MET A 176 32.73 -25.02 4.76
C MET A 176 32.49 -23.77 5.61
N GLN A 177 31.88 -22.76 5.00
CA GLN A 177 31.50 -21.53 5.69
C GLN A 177 30.02 -21.54 6.01
N THR A 178 29.65 -21.05 7.19
CA THR A 178 28.26 -20.78 7.53
C THR A 178 27.74 -19.58 6.73
N GLY A 179 26.43 -19.54 6.47
CA GLY A 179 25.77 -18.37 5.90
C GLY A 179 25.92 -17.13 6.79
N ASP A 180 26.16 -15.98 6.18
CA ASP A 180 26.14 -14.65 6.80
C ASP A 180 24.92 -13.88 6.30
N PHE A 181 24.03 -13.51 7.22
CA PHE A 181 22.76 -12.84 6.91
C PHE A 181 22.79 -11.34 7.19
N SER A 182 23.93 -10.76 7.57
CA SER A 182 24.05 -9.34 7.93
C SER A 182 23.76 -8.36 6.80
N ASN A 183 23.81 -8.82 5.55
CA ASN A 183 23.72 -7.97 4.35
C ASN A 183 22.54 -8.29 3.42
N ILE A 184 21.54 -9.05 3.89
CA ILE A 184 20.40 -9.48 3.07
C ILE A 184 19.33 -8.39 2.87
N GLU A 185 19.36 -7.30 3.62
CA GLU A 185 18.37 -6.23 3.50
C GLU A 185 18.75 -5.20 2.43
N ASN A 186 17.73 -4.66 1.73
CA ASN A 186 17.91 -3.54 0.83
C ASN A 186 17.93 -2.21 1.59
N LYS A 187 19.12 -1.66 1.80
CA LYS A 187 19.33 -0.37 2.51
C LYS A 187 18.68 0.83 1.84
N LYS A 188 18.23 0.72 0.58
CA LYS A 188 17.48 1.80 -0.09
C LYS A 188 16.03 1.85 0.39
N VAL A 189 15.45 0.77 0.90
CA VAL A 189 14.04 0.75 1.35
C VAL A 189 14.00 0.68 2.87
N LYS A 190 13.34 1.65 3.50
CA LYS A 190 13.09 1.64 4.96
C LYS A 190 11.73 1.02 5.24
N HIS A 191 11.67 -0.01 6.08
CA HIS A 191 10.44 -0.78 6.34
C HIS A 191 10.17 -1.02 7.84
N GLY A 192 10.43 0.00 8.68
CA GLY A 192 10.34 -0.12 10.14
C GLY A 192 11.52 -0.89 10.74
N GLY A 193 11.57 -0.96 12.07
CA GLY A 193 12.51 -1.84 12.78
C GLY A 193 11.93 -3.24 12.87
N GLY A 194 12.77 -4.25 12.61
CA GLY A 194 12.47 -5.66 12.90
C GLY A 194 12.67 -6.00 14.37
#